data_AF-A0A4Q7PCE3-F1
#
_entry.id   AF-A0A4Q7PCE3-F1
#
_cell.length_a   1.000
_cell.length_b   1.000
_cell.length_c   1.000
_cell.angle_alpha   90.00
_cell.angle_beta   90.00
_cell.angle_gamma   90.00
#
_symmetry.space_group_name_H-M   'P 1'
#
loop_
_entity.id
_entity.type
_entity.pdbx_description
1 polymer ?
#
loop_
_entity_poly.entity_id
_entity_poly.type
_entity_poly.pdbx_seq_one_letter_code
_entity_poly.pdbx_strand_id
1 'polypeptide(L)'
;MGINKNNIEIYCVDQLNNWVLKSQKSAIYETIFGIFAVGLFSILMFQKSNGNYLWFLLGVLGMMFYLGLYTYGGSVRRGRIINNTVKSLSFENNIMKIRTFSFNILGLKNLPEKVIEINSEKFEIKNCDYPIMDKKTFKDKVICVLHDNDETYYFHRQFFPNKIDEYFNK
;
A
#
# COMPACT_ATOMS: atom_id res chain seq x y z
N MET A 1 -0.29 -43.55 -9.98
CA MET A 1 0.12 -43.14 -8.62
C MET A 1 -0.15 -41.65 -8.50
N GLY A 2 -1.20 -41.28 -7.76
CA GLY A 2 -1.66 -39.91 -7.63
C GLY A 2 -0.68 -39.08 -6.81
N ILE A 3 -0.12 -38.03 -7.42
CA ILE A 3 0.59 -37.01 -6.67
C ILE A 3 -0.48 -36.28 -5.86
N ASN A 4 -0.46 -36.51 -4.55
CA ASN A 4 -1.22 -35.75 -3.58
C ASN A 4 -0.78 -34.28 -3.73
N LYS A 5 -1.55 -33.47 -4.45
CA LYS A 5 -1.30 -32.03 -4.61
C LYS A 5 -1.61 -31.37 -3.27
N ASN A 6 -0.64 -31.41 -2.37
CA ASN A 6 -0.70 -30.64 -1.13
C ASN A 6 -0.94 -29.18 -1.50
N ASN A 7 -1.98 -28.58 -0.93
CA ASN A 7 -2.17 -27.13 -0.99
C ASN A 7 -0.92 -26.49 -0.37
N ILE A 8 -0.11 -25.84 -1.21
CA ILE A 8 1.09 -25.15 -0.77
C ILE A 8 0.73 -23.67 -0.71
N GLU A 9 0.65 -23.16 0.50
CA GLU A 9 0.49 -21.74 0.78
C GLU A 9 1.84 -21.12 1.09
N ILE A 10 2.19 -20.07 0.35
CA ILE A 10 3.46 -19.36 0.45
C ILE A 10 3.16 -17.95 0.94
N TYR A 11 3.74 -17.60 2.07
CA TYR A 11 3.58 -16.31 2.71
C TYR A 11 4.75 -15.40 2.36
N CYS A 12 4.48 -14.09 2.26
CA CYS A 12 5.53 -13.10 2.21
C CYS A 12 6.30 -13.04 3.54
N VAL A 13 7.59 -12.75 3.48
CA VAL A 13 8.44 -12.58 4.67
C VAL A 13 8.03 -11.35 5.48
N ASP A 14 8.31 -11.39 6.79
CA ASP A 14 7.90 -10.37 7.76
C ASP A 14 8.38 -8.94 7.44
N GLN A 15 9.47 -8.80 6.68
CA GLN A 15 9.99 -7.51 6.27
C GLN A 15 8.97 -6.70 5.43
N LEU A 16 8.23 -7.36 4.54
CA LEU A 16 7.20 -6.70 3.72
C LEU A 16 5.98 -6.31 4.57
N ASN A 17 5.56 -7.19 5.48
CA ASN A 17 4.50 -6.91 6.46
C ASN A 17 4.85 -5.67 7.30
N ASN A 18 6.08 -5.64 7.82
CA ASN A 18 6.59 -4.52 8.62
C ASN A 18 6.68 -3.23 7.81
N TRP A 19 7.06 -3.31 6.54
CA TRP A 19 7.07 -2.15 5.65
C TRP A 19 5.66 -1.58 5.46
N VAL A 20 4.65 -2.42 5.17
CA VAL A 20 3.25 -1.98 5.03
C VAL A 20 2.76 -1.26 6.30
N LEU A 21 3.02 -1.86 7.47
CA LEU A 21 2.65 -1.27 8.76
C LEU A 21 3.37 0.06 9.01
N LYS A 22 4.64 0.17 8.63
CA LYS A 22 5.41 1.41 8.75
C LYS A 22 4.87 2.51 7.83
N SER A 23 4.51 2.17 6.58
CA SER A 23 3.90 3.11 5.64
C SER A 23 2.57 3.66 6.13
N GLN A 24 1.74 2.82 6.77
CA GLN A 24 0.49 3.28 7.42
C GLN A 24 0.76 4.30 8.53
N LYS A 25 1.71 3.98 9.43
CA LYS A 25 2.06 4.86 10.54
C LYS A 25 2.67 6.19 10.07
N SER A 26 3.57 6.16 9.07
CA SER A 26 4.22 7.37 8.54
C SER A 26 3.20 8.39 8.01
N ALA A 27 2.19 7.92 7.27
CA ALA A 27 1.15 8.80 6.72
C ALA A 27 0.35 9.54 7.81
N ILE A 28 0.08 8.87 8.94
CA ILE A 28 -0.58 9.46 10.09
C ILE A 28 0.31 10.53 10.74
N TYR A 29 1.59 10.20 10.98
CA TYR A 29 2.53 11.13 11.59
C TYR A 29 2.80 12.37 10.73
N GLU A 30 2.98 12.20 9.41
CA GLU A 30 3.14 13.31 8.47
C GLU A 30 1.95 14.27 8.50
N THR A 31 0.73 13.72 8.59
CA THR A 31 -0.51 14.51 8.66
C THR A 31 -0.60 15.30 9.97
N ILE A 32 -0.39 14.64 11.11
CA ILE A 32 -0.45 15.28 12.43
C ILE A 32 0.63 16.38 12.53
N PHE A 33 1.84 16.09 12.08
CA PHE A 33 2.95 17.05 12.08
C PHE A 33 2.65 18.25 11.19
N GLY A 34 2.13 18.03 9.97
CA GLY A 34 1.74 19.12 9.06
C GLY A 34 0.67 20.03 9.64
N ILE A 35 -0.35 19.44 10.28
CA ILE A 35 -1.41 20.20 10.97
C ILE A 35 -0.82 21.04 12.11
N PHE A 36 0.05 20.46 12.94
CA PHE A 36 0.67 21.15 14.07
C PHE A 36 1.58 22.31 13.60
N ALA A 37 2.41 22.06 12.57
CA ALA A 37 3.31 23.06 12.03
C ALA A 37 2.56 24.26 11.44
N VAL A 38 1.49 24.02 10.67
CA VAL A 38 0.66 25.10 10.11
C VAL A 38 -0.08 25.86 11.20
N GLY A 39 -0.63 25.17 12.20
CA GLY A 39 -1.29 25.83 13.34
C GLY A 39 -0.34 26.76 14.10
N LEU A 40 0.86 26.28 14.44
CA LEU A 40 1.87 27.06 15.14
C LEU A 40 2.33 28.28 14.33
N PHE A 41 2.68 28.08 13.06
CA PHE A 41 3.14 29.16 12.19
C PHE A 41 2.05 30.24 12.00
N SER A 42 0.80 29.81 11.87
CA SER A 42 -0.33 30.71 11.75
C SER A 42 -0.49 31.59 12.99
N ILE A 43 -0.40 31.03 14.20
CA ILE A 43 -0.50 31.80 15.45
C ILE A 43 0.60 32.87 15.54
N LEU A 44 1.83 32.51 15.19
CA LEU A 44 2.97 33.45 15.19
C LEU A 44 2.75 34.61 14.20
N MET A 45 2.23 34.31 13.01
CA MET A 45 1.91 35.33 12.01
C MET A 45 0.75 36.23 12.46
N PHE A 46 -0.27 35.67 13.13
CA PHE A 46 -1.39 36.45 13.65
C PHE A 46 -0.96 37.44 14.72
N GLN A 47 -0.18 36.99 15.71
CA GLN A 47 0.38 37.84 16.77
C GLN A 47 1.16 39.02 16.20
N LYS A 48 1.83 38.84 15.06
CA LYS A 48 2.58 39.89 14.37
C LYS A 48 1.69 40.84 13.54
N SER A 49 0.52 40.39 13.09
CA SER A 49 -0.27 41.10 12.06
C SER A 49 -1.32 42.09 12.58
N ASN A 50 -1.62 42.12 13.89
CA ASN A 50 -2.77 42.87 14.45
C ASN A 50 -4.08 42.67 13.65
N GLY A 51 -4.27 41.47 13.10
CA GLY A 51 -5.37 41.15 12.19
C GLY A 51 -6.69 40.85 12.90
N ASN A 52 -7.76 40.76 12.10
CA ASN A 52 -9.06 40.32 12.58
C ASN A 52 -9.04 38.81 12.91
N TYR A 53 -9.31 38.49 14.18
CA TYR A 53 -9.27 37.12 14.71
C TYR A 53 -10.21 36.14 13.98
N LEU A 54 -11.39 36.60 13.53
CA LEU A 54 -12.36 35.74 12.84
C LEU A 54 -11.80 35.24 11.50
N TRP A 55 -11.24 36.15 10.69
CA TRP A 55 -10.66 35.81 9.39
C TRP A 55 -9.40 34.95 9.52
N PHE A 56 -8.62 35.19 10.57
CA PHE A 56 -7.49 34.34 10.90
C PHE A 56 -7.92 32.91 11.19
N LEU A 57 -8.88 32.71 12.09
CA LEU A 57 -9.41 31.38 12.41
C LEU A 57 -9.95 30.67 11.18
N LEU A 58 -10.72 31.37 10.33
CA LEU A 58 -11.23 30.81 9.08
C LEU A 58 -10.10 30.38 8.13
N GLY A 59 -9.04 31.17 8.01
CA GLY A 59 -7.87 30.83 7.20
C GLY A 59 -7.12 29.60 7.71
N VAL A 60 -6.88 29.53 9.03
CA VAL A 60 -6.20 28.38 9.66
C VAL A 60 -7.02 27.10 9.51
N LEU A 61 -8.32 27.16 9.81
CA LEU A 61 -9.22 26.02 9.66
C LEU A 61 -9.29 25.57 8.20
N GLY A 62 -9.39 26.50 7.25
CA GLY A 62 -9.37 26.20 5.82
C GLY A 62 -8.08 25.49 5.38
N MET A 63 -6.93 25.94 5.88
CA MET A 63 -5.64 25.34 5.55
C MET A 63 -5.43 23.97 6.21
N MET A 64 -5.87 23.79 7.46
CA MET A 64 -5.88 22.48 8.13
C MET A 64 -6.78 21.49 7.38
N PHE A 65 -7.97 21.94 6.95
CA PHE A 65 -8.88 21.12 6.16
C PHE A 65 -8.29 20.73 4.80
N TYR A 66 -7.68 21.68 4.08
CA TYR A 66 -6.99 21.41 2.82
C TYR A 66 -5.86 20.39 2.98
N LEU A 67 -5.02 20.55 4.00
CA LEU A 67 -3.94 19.59 4.30
C LEU A 67 -4.49 18.21 4.62
N GLY A 68 -5.56 18.12 5.41
CA GLY A 68 -6.23 16.86 5.70
C GLY A 68 -6.76 16.16 4.45
N LEU A 69 -7.38 16.90 3.52
CA LEU A 69 -7.84 16.35 2.24
C LEU A 69 -6.67 15.90 1.36
N TYR A 70 -5.61 16.70 1.28
CA TYR A 70 -4.41 16.36 0.49
C TYR A 70 -3.74 15.09 1.00
N THR A 71 -3.51 14.97 2.30
CA THR A 71 -2.90 13.78 2.90
C THR A 71 -3.82 12.57 2.82
N TYR A 72 -5.13 12.75 3.00
CA TYR A 72 -6.11 11.68 2.82
C TYR A 72 -6.09 11.17 1.38
N GLY A 73 -6.12 12.05 0.38
CA GLY A 73 -6.03 11.66 -1.03
C GLY A 73 -4.75 10.89 -1.37
N GLY A 74 -3.60 11.36 -0.86
CA GLY A 74 -2.33 10.63 -0.97
C GLY A 74 -2.36 9.25 -0.31
N SER A 75 -2.97 9.15 0.87
CA SER A 75 -3.12 7.89 1.62
C SER A 75 -4.07 6.92 0.92
N VAL A 76 -5.16 7.41 0.31
CA VAL A 76 -6.07 6.58 -0.50
C VAL A 76 -5.33 5.99 -1.69
N ARG A 77 -4.54 6.79 -2.41
CA ARG A 77 -3.75 6.31 -3.56
C ARG A 77 -2.74 5.24 -3.14
N ARG A 78 -1.98 5.47 -2.05
CA ARG A 78 -1.04 4.48 -1.49
C ARG A 78 -1.77 3.22 -1.02
N GLY A 79 -2.90 3.38 -0.34
CA GLY A 79 -3.70 2.28 0.17
C GLY A 79 -4.22 1.36 -0.93
N ARG A 80 -4.65 1.90 -2.07
CA ARG A 80 -5.05 1.08 -3.24
C ARG A 80 -3.90 0.23 -3.77
N ILE A 81 -2.69 0.80 -3.87
CA ILE A 81 -1.51 0.06 -4.35
C ILE A 81 -1.13 -1.06 -3.35
N ILE A 82 -1.13 -0.76 -2.05
CA ILE A 82 -0.82 -1.75 -1.02
C ILE A 82 -1.90 -2.85 -0.98
N ASN A 83 -3.17 -2.50 -1.13
CA ASN A 83 -4.27 -3.46 -1.18
C ASN A 83 -4.23 -4.37 -2.42
N ASN A 84 -3.51 -3.96 -3.45
CA ASN A 84 -3.22 -4.80 -4.61
C ASN A 84 -1.88 -5.54 -4.49
N THR A 85 -1.17 -5.43 -3.36
CA THR A 85 0.09 -6.14 -3.14
C THR A 85 -0.19 -7.53 -2.57
N VAL A 86 0.50 -8.53 -3.11
CA VAL A 86 0.33 -9.93 -2.71
C VAL A 86 0.99 -10.17 -1.35
N LYS A 87 0.21 -10.76 -0.44
CA LYS A 87 0.60 -11.17 0.91
C LYS A 87 0.83 -12.67 0.98
N SER A 88 -0.03 -13.47 0.36
CA SER A 88 0.18 -14.91 0.21
C SER A 88 -0.33 -15.43 -1.12
N LEU A 89 0.23 -16.58 -1.52
CA LEU A 89 -0.12 -17.32 -2.71
C LEU A 89 -0.42 -18.77 -2.33
N SER A 90 -1.48 -19.37 -2.88
CA SER A 90 -1.70 -20.81 -2.78
C SER A 90 -2.00 -21.41 -4.14
N PHE A 91 -1.46 -22.60 -4.40
CA PHE A 91 -1.63 -23.29 -5.68
C PHE A 91 -2.46 -24.56 -5.51
N GLU A 92 -3.56 -24.66 -6.25
CA GLU A 92 -4.47 -25.80 -6.20
C GLU A 92 -4.87 -26.21 -7.63
N ASN A 93 -4.40 -27.37 -8.06
CA ASN A 93 -4.73 -28.05 -9.32
C ASN A 93 -4.41 -27.37 -10.66
N ASN A 94 -4.61 -26.05 -10.80
CA ASN A 94 -4.13 -25.08 -11.81
C ASN A 94 -4.66 -23.65 -11.46
N ILE A 95 -5.20 -23.48 -10.26
CA ILE A 95 -5.74 -22.23 -9.77
C ILE A 95 -4.73 -21.69 -8.76
N MET A 96 -4.30 -20.46 -9.00
CA MET A 96 -3.54 -19.68 -8.05
C MET A 96 -4.51 -18.80 -7.28
N LYS A 97 -4.56 -18.97 -5.96
CA LYS A 97 -5.28 -18.07 -5.06
C LYS A 97 -4.30 -17.06 -4.50
N ILE A 98 -4.59 -15.79 -4.72
CA ILE A 98 -3.81 -14.65 -4.26
C ILE A 98 -4.55 -14.02 -3.10
N ARG A 99 -3.87 -13.86 -1.96
CA ARG A 99 -4.36 -12.98 -0.89
C ARG A 99 -3.57 -11.70 -0.88
N THR A 100 -4.27 -10.58 -0.77
CA THR A 100 -3.63 -9.26 -0.73
C THR A 100 -3.51 -8.70 0.69
N PHE A 101 -2.81 -7.57 0.84
CA PHE A 101 -2.78 -6.86 2.10
C PHE A 101 -4.08 -6.11 2.39
N SER A 102 -4.52 -6.13 3.65
CA SER A 102 -5.46 -5.12 4.14
C SER A 102 -4.74 -3.81 4.40
N PHE A 103 -5.45 -2.68 4.24
CA PHE A 103 -4.87 -1.37 4.49
C PHE A 103 -5.86 -0.42 5.15
N ASN A 104 -5.47 0.15 6.29
CA ASN A 104 -6.26 1.18 6.96
C ASN A 104 -5.80 2.59 6.54
N ILE A 105 -6.69 3.33 5.89
CA ILE A 105 -6.50 4.70 5.43
C ILE A 105 -6.72 5.65 6.62
N LEU A 106 -5.61 6.01 7.28
CA LEU A 106 -5.58 6.98 8.38
C LEU A 106 -6.57 6.69 9.53
N GLY A 107 -6.94 5.42 9.76
CA GLY A 107 -7.93 5.03 10.78
C GLY A 107 -9.39 5.25 10.37
N LEU A 108 -9.65 5.89 9.22
CA LEU A 108 -10.99 6.30 8.78
C LEU A 108 -11.67 5.26 7.89
N LYS A 109 -10.90 4.57 7.04
CA LYS A 109 -11.43 3.61 6.08
C LYS A 109 -10.52 2.41 5.97
N ASN A 110 -11.09 1.22 6.12
CA ASN A 110 -10.36 -0.02 5.89
C ASN A 110 -10.57 -0.51 4.45
N LEU A 111 -9.47 -0.85 3.78
CA LEU A 111 -9.45 -1.62 2.55
C LEU A 111 -9.26 -3.10 2.95
N PRO A 112 -10.30 -3.94 2.81
CA PRO A 112 -10.21 -5.33 3.24
C PRO A 112 -9.24 -6.12 2.37
N GLU A 113 -8.66 -7.17 2.96
CA GLU A 113 -7.91 -8.18 2.23
C GLU A 113 -8.81 -8.83 1.17
N LYS A 114 -8.30 -8.95 -0.06
CA LYS A 114 -8.97 -9.62 -1.17
C LYS A 114 -8.37 -11.00 -1.38
N VAL A 115 -9.21 -11.98 -1.68
CA VAL A 115 -8.79 -13.30 -2.18
C VAL A 115 -9.22 -13.40 -3.63
N ILE A 116 -8.26 -13.53 -4.54
CA ILE A 116 -8.51 -13.62 -5.98
C ILE A 116 -8.06 -14.98 -6.47
N GLU A 117 -8.87 -15.63 -7.29
CA GLU A 117 -8.55 -16.92 -7.91
C GLU A 117 -8.25 -16.69 -9.39
N ILE A 118 -7.05 -17.06 -9.82
CA ILE A 118 -6.58 -16.85 -11.20
C ILE A 118 -6.11 -18.19 -11.75
N ASN A 119 -6.50 -18.49 -12.99
CA ASN A 119 -5.93 -19.64 -13.71
C ASN A 119 -4.45 -19.35 -13.99
N SER A 120 -3.55 -20.24 -13.55
CA SER A 120 -2.11 -20.10 -13.72
C SER A 120 -1.67 -19.89 -15.17
N GLU A 121 -2.47 -20.29 -16.15
CA GLU A 121 -2.18 -20.10 -17.58
C GLU A 121 -2.38 -18.65 -18.07
N LYS A 122 -3.17 -17.84 -17.36
CA LYS A 122 -3.40 -16.42 -17.69
C LYS A 122 -2.42 -15.48 -16.99
N PHE A 123 -1.42 -16.04 -16.34
CA PHE A 123 -0.47 -15.32 -15.52
C PHE A 123 0.70 -14.80 -16.37
N GLU A 124 1.03 -13.51 -16.22
CA GLU A 124 2.21 -12.92 -16.85
C GLU A 124 3.13 -12.30 -15.78
N ILE A 125 4.42 -12.66 -15.81
CA ILE A 125 5.44 -11.96 -15.04
C ILE A 125 6.03 -10.86 -15.89
N LYS A 126 5.84 -9.61 -15.45
CA LYS A 126 6.58 -8.45 -15.96
C LYS A 126 7.56 -7.97 -14.90
N ASN A 127 8.63 -7.32 -15.31
CA ASN A 127 9.49 -6.56 -14.41
C ASN A 127 9.06 -5.09 -14.51
N CYS A 128 8.58 -4.51 -13.42
CA CYS A 128 8.19 -3.10 -13.36
C CYS A 128 8.62 -2.46 -12.04
N ASP A 129 8.63 -1.13 -12.02
CA ASP A 129 8.89 -0.35 -10.81
C ASP A 129 7.65 -0.34 -9.90
N TYR A 130 7.86 -0.44 -8.58
CA TYR A 130 6.75 -0.43 -7.64
C TYR A 130 6.16 0.98 -7.60
N PRO A 131 4.83 1.15 -7.73
CA PRO A 131 4.25 2.48 -7.87
C PRO A 131 4.25 3.28 -6.58
N ILE A 132 4.68 2.69 -5.45
CA ILE A 132 5.06 3.41 -4.25
C ILE A 132 6.59 3.47 -4.22
N MET A 133 7.13 4.65 -4.52
CA MET A 133 8.57 4.89 -4.41
C MET A 133 9.03 4.79 -2.95
N ASP A 134 9.60 3.65 -2.59
CA ASP A 134 10.48 3.52 -1.42
C ASP A 134 11.81 2.90 -1.86
N LYS A 135 12.71 3.76 -2.35
CA LYS A 135 14.03 3.38 -2.88
C LYS A 135 14.90 2.63 -1.88
N LYS A 136 14.60 2.71 -0.57
CA LYS A 136 15.35 2.01 0.48
C LYS A 136 14.90 0.55 0.63
N THR A 137 13.61 0.28 0.42
CA THR A 137 13.01 -1.05 0.65
C THR A 137 13.03 -1.91 -0.61
N PHE A 138 12.88 -1.31 -1.79
CA PHE A 138 12.76 -2.02 -3.05
C PHE A 138 13.96 -1.73 -3.95
N LYS A 139 15.05 -2.49 -3.76
CA LYS A 139 16.26 -2.39 -4.60
C LYS A 139 16.14 -3.17 -5.91
N ASP A 140 15.31 -4.21 -5.93
CA ASP A 140 15.16 -5.10 -7.08
C ASP A 140 13.86 -4.80 -7.85
N LYS A 141 13.99 -4.64 -9.16
CA LYS A 141 12.93 -4.23 -10.12
C LYS A 141 11.93 -5.34 -10.49
N VAL A 142 11.82 -6.38 -9.68
CA VAL A 142 11.05 -7.59 -10.04
C VAL A 142 9.71 -7.57 -9.34
N ILE A 143 8.72 -7.04 -10.06
CA ILE A 143 7.34 -6.95 -9.61
C ILE A 143 6.46 -7.61 -10.65
N CYS A 144 6.06 -8.85 -10.37
CA CYS A 144 5.15 -9.55 -11.26
C CYS A 144 3.80 -8.82 -11.23
N VAL A 145 3.30 -8.46 -12.41
CA VAL A 145 2.00 -7.81 -12.60
C VAL A 145 0.98 -8.87 -12.94
N LEU A 146 0.12 -9.18 -11.98
CA LEU A 146 -1.05 -10.02 -12.20
C LEU A 146 -2.12 -9.17 -12.87
N HIS A 147 -2.47 -9.48 -14.12
CA HIS A 147 -3.61 -8.88 -14.80
C HIS A 147 -4.82 -9.82 -14.72
N ASP A 148 -5.88 -9.37 -14.05
CA ASP A 148 -7.21 -9.97 -14.16
C ASP A 148 -8.22 -8.86 -14.49
N ASN A 149 -8.81 -8.93 -15.69
CA ASN A 149 -9.93 -8.08 -16.13
C ASN A 149 -9.81 -6.56 -15.82
N ASP A 150 -8.59 -5.99 -15.86
CA ASP A 150 -8.19 -4.59 -15.60
C ASP A 150 -7.54 -4.28 -14.23
N GLU A 151 -7.57 -5.19 -13.26
CA GLU A 151 -6.82 -5.00 -12.02
C GLU A 151 -5.36 -5.47 -12.16
N THR A 152 -4.44 -4.72 -11.55
CA THR A 152 -3.02 -5.05 -11.46
C THR A 152 -2.68 -5.39 -10.02
N TYR A 153 -2.22 -6.61 -9.77
CA TYR A 153 -1.63 -6.99 -8.48
C TYR A 153 -0.12 -7.04 -8.53
N TYR A 154 0.50 -6.59 -7.44
CA TYR A 154 1.94 -6.44 -7.32
C TYR A 154 2.50 -7.56 -6.46
N PHE A 155 3.37 -8.37 -7.05
CA PHE A 155 4.05 -9.43 -6.35
C PHE A 155 5.56 -9.17 -6.35
N HIS A 156 6.19 -9.19 -5.19
CA HIS A 156 7.62 -8.89 -5.07
C HIS A 156 8.42 -10.15 -4.75
N ARG A 157 9.12 -10.68 -5.76
CA ARG A 157 9.79 -12.00 -5.72
C ARG A 157 10.74 -12.19 -4.53
N GLN A 158 11.54 -11.18 -4.19
CA GLN A 158 12.49 -11.23 -3.07
C GLN A 158 11.85 -11.51 -1.71
N PHE A 159 10.56 -11.20 -1.54
CA PHE A 159 9.87 -11.37 -0.26
C PHE A 159 9.14 -12.69 -0.15
N PHE A 160 9.33 -13.60 -1.10
CA PHE A 160 8.79 -14.94 -1.04
C PHE A 160 9.93 -15.96 -1.14
N PRO A 161 9.80 -17.12 -0.48
CA PRO A 161 10.78 -18.20 -0.58
C PRO A 161 11.04 -18.61 -2.04
N ASN A 162 12.29 -18.99 -2.34
CA ASN A 162 12.76 -19.44 -3.67
C ASN A 162 11.93 -20.58 -4.33
N LYS A 163 11.02 -21.22 -3.59
CA LYS A 163 10.11 -22.24 -4.11
C LYS A 163 9.12 -21.71 -5.15
N ILE A 164 8.89 -20.40 -5.21
CA ILE A 164 7.94 -19.82 -6.16
C ILE A 164 8.38 -19.99 -7.61
N ASP A 165 9.69 -19.99 -7.87
CA ASP A 165 10.23 -20.10 -9.23
C ASP A 165 9.95 -21.46 -9.86
N GLU A 166 9.82 -22.51 -9.04
CA GLU A 166 9.43 -23.86 -9.47
C GLU A 166 7.99 -23.91 -10.00
N TYR A 167 7.14 -22.96 -9.60
CA TYR A 167 5.74 -22.85 -10.08
C TYR A 167 5.59 -21.95 -11.31
N PHE A 168 6.51 -21.00 -11.51
CA PHE A 168 6.45 -20.05 -12.61
C PHE A 168 7.30 -20.42 -13.82
N ASN A 169 8.32 -21.26 -13.67
CA ASN A 169 9.17 -21.75 -14.76
C ASN A 169 8.69 -23.08 -15.37
N LYS A 170 7.40 -23.39 -15.28
CA LYS A 170 6.80 -24.56 -15.95
C LYS A 170 6.31 -24.20 -17.34
#